data_AF-A0A6L5FBP3-F1
#
_entry.id   AF-A0A6L5FBP3-F1
#
_cell.length_a   1.000
_cell.length_b   1.000
_cell.length_c   1.000
_cell.angle_alpha   90.00
_cell.angle_beta   90.00
_cell.angle_gamma   90.00
#
_symmetry.space_group_name_H-M   'P 1'
#
loop_
_entity.id
_entity.type
_entity.pdbx_description
1 polymer ?
#
loop_
_entity_poly.entity_id
_entity_poly.type
_entity_poly.pdbx_seq_one_letter_code
_entity_poly.pdbx_strand_id
1 'polypeptide(L)'
;MARFFTADLHLGHHNIIGYCDRPFADVDHMSKALVDRWNEVVESGDEVWVLGDVAMGQKHENLPVMEQMNGTKHLVSGNHDHCWGAGRFSKKPDRFAEMTDLYLRFFDTVQDEATIEIGGQGLLMHHFPYRGDSKS
;
A
#
# COMPACT_ATOMS: atom_id res chain seq x y z
N MET A 1 -6.72 10.40 17.36
CA MET A 1 -5.53 9.83 16.72
C MET A 1 -5.44 8.37 17.11
N ALA A 2 -6.06 7.54 16.27
CA ALA A 2 -5.87 6.11 16.23
C ALA A 2 -4.79 5.76 15.21
N ARG A 3 -4.32 4.51 15.24
CA ARG A 3 -3.40 3.95 14.26
C ARG A 3 -4.04 2.71 13.64
N PHE A 4 -4.12 2.70 12.32
CA PHE A 4 -4.70 1.61 11.53
C PHE A 4 -3.62 0.92 10.71
N PHE A 5 -3.91 -0.32 10.33
CA PHE A 5 -3.05 -1.17 9.53
C PHE A 5 -3.89 -1.84 8.44
N THR A 6 -3.37 -1.86 7.21
CA THR A 6 -4.00 -2.54 6.08
C THR A 6 -2.92 -2.97 5.09
N ALA A 7 -3.27 -3.74 4.06
CA ALA A 7 -2.37 -4.23 3.02
C ALA A 7 -3.17 -4.53 1.74
N ASP A 8 -2.47 -4.76 0.62
CA ASP A 8 -3.02 -5.39 -0.58
C ASP A 8 -4.26 -4.69 -1.17
N LEU A 9 -4.23 -3.35 -1.16
CA LEU A 9 -5.30 -2.53 -1.75
C LEU A 9 -5.47 -2.87 -3.23
N HIS A 10 -4.37 -3.14 -3.94
CA HIS A 10 -4.35 -3.53 -5.35
C HIS A 10 -5.19 -2.60 -6.24
N LEU A 11 -5.11 -1.28 -6.01
CA LEU A 11 -5.82 -0.27 -6.80
C LEU A 11 -5.52 -0.44 -8.30
N GLY A 12 -6.55 -0.46 -9.13
CA GLY A 12 -6.43 -0.69 -10.58
C GLY A 12 -6.10 -2.13 -11.00
N HIS A 13 -6.09 -3.12 -10.09
CA HIS A 13 -5.81 -4.52 -10.44
C HIS A 13 -7.07 -5.25 -10.93
N HIS A 14 -7.39 -5.17 -12.22
CA HIS A 14 -8.60 -5.84 -12.75
C HIS A 14 -8.68 -7.33 -12.41
N ASN A 15 -7.57 -8.07 -12.55
CA ASN A 15 -7.55 -9.52 -12.36
C ASN A 15 -7.71 -9.94 -10.89
N ILE A 16 -7.43 -9.07 -9.91
CA ILE A 16 -7.58 -9.43 -8.48
C ILE A 16 -9.04 -9.67 -8.11
N ILE A 17 -9.97 -9.04 -8.82
CA ILE A 17 -11.40 -9.18 -8.58
C ILE A 17 -11.81 -10.64 -8.77
N GLY A 18 -11.44 -11.24 -9.90
CA GLY A 18 -11.71 -12.65 -10.14
C GLY A 18 -10.81 -13.58 -9.34
N TYR A 19 -9.52 -13.25 -9.17
CA TYR A 19 -8.57 -14.13 -8.50
C TYR A 19 -8.85 -14.32 -7.00
N CYS A 20 -9.34 -13.27 -6.33
CA CYS A 20 -9.65 -13.30 -4.91
C CYS A 20 -11.16 -13.28 -4.62
N ASP A 21 -12.01 -13.52 -5.62
CA ASP A 21 -13.47 -13.44 -5.52
C ASP A 21 -13.95 -12.11 -4.86
N ARG A 22 -13.29 -10.99 -5.16
CA ARG A 22 -13.69 -9.69 -4.61
C ARG A 22 -15.04 -9.29 -5.21
N PRO A 23 -16.00 -8.80 -4.41
CA PRO A 23 -17.37 -8.56 -4.86
C PRO A 23 -17.52 -7.21 -5.61
N PHE A 24 -16.72 -6.99 -6.64
CA PHE A 24 -16.72 -5.77 -7.44
C PHE A 24 -16.92 -6.08 -8.92
N ALA A 25 -17.55 -5.16 -9.64
CA ALA A 25 -17.82 -5.33 -11.07
C ALA A 25 -16.57 -5.02 -11.91
N ASP A 26 -15.80 -4.03 -11.48
CA ASP A 26 -14.61 -3.52 -12.13
C ASP A 26 -13.71 -2.78 -11.12
N VAL A 27 -12.58 -2.27 -11.61
CA VAL A 27 -11.57 -1.58 -10.79
C VAL A 27 -12.04 -0.23 -10.26
N ASP A 28 -12.95 0.45 -10.95
CA ASP A 28 -13.46 1.76 -10.53
C ASP A 28 -14.44 1.58 -9.38
N HIS A 29 -15.33 0.59 -9.48
CA HIS A 29 -16.22 0.18 -8.40
C HIS A 29 -15.41 -0.27 -7.17
N MET A 30 -14.37 -1.09 -7.35
CA MET A 30 -13.48 -1.50 -6.26
C MET A 30 -12.80 -0.30 -5.59
N SER A 31 -12.19 0.59 -6.39
CA SER A 31 -11.44 1.74 -5.86
C SER A 31 -12.35 2.68 -5.09
N LYS A 32 -13.54 3.00 -5.63
CA LYS A 32 -14.54 3.81 -4.93
C LYS A 32 -14.97 3.16 -3.60
N ALA A 33 -15.28 1.86 -3.63
CA ALA A 33 -15.75 1.15 -2.44
C ALA A 33 -14.66 0.99 -1.36
N LEU A 34 -13.38 0.99 -1.75
CA LEU A 34 -12.25 1.03 -0.81
C LEU A 34 -12.11 2.43 -0.18
N VAL A 35 -12.20 3.50 -0.98
CA VAL A 35 -12.16 4.89 -0.48
C VAL A 35 -13.31 5.15 0.50
N ASP A 36 -14.52 4.77 0.13
CA ASP A 36 -15.71 4.97 0.98
C ASP A 36 -15.53 4.26 2.33
N ARG A 37 -15.17 2.97 2.34
CA ARG A 37 -14.95 2.19 3.57
C ARG A 37 -13.78 2.70 4.41
N TRP A 38 -12.72 3.18 3.76
CA TRP A 38 -11.59 3.78 4.46
C TRP A 38 -12.05 5.01 5.23
N ASN A 39 -12.78 5.91 4.57
CA ASN A 39 -13.22 7.19 5.13
C ASN A 39 -14.38 7.04 6.13
N GLU A 40 -15.09 5.91 6.15
CA GLU A 40 -16.05 5.56 7.20
C GLU A 40 -15.39 5.33 8.57
N VAL A 41 -14.09 4.99 8.60
CA VAL A 41 -13.37 4.59 9.81
C VAL A 41 -12.22 5.53 10.16
N VAL A 42 -11.45 5.96 9.16
CA VAL A 42 -10.23 6.74 9.35
C VAL A 42 -10.57 8.23 9.30
N GLU A 43 -10.23 8.95 10.36
CA GLU A 43 -10.35 10.41 10.41
C GLU A 43 -9.07 11.09 9.86
N SER A 44 -9.15 12.37 9.52
CA SER A 44 -8.02 13.11 8.93
C SER A 44 -6.80 13.21 9.85
N GLY A 45 -6.98 13.07 11.17
CA GLY A 45 -5.91 13.14 12.18
C GLY A 45 -5.36 11.77 12.61
N ASP A 46 -5.77 10.69 11.95
CA ASP A 46 -5.29 9.34 12.24
C ASP A 46 -4.08 8.94 11.39
N GLU A 47 -3.36 7.90 11.81
CA GLU A 47 -2.27 7.29 11.04
C GLU A 47 -2.70 5.96 10.44
N VAL A 48 -2.28 5.68 9.21
CA VAL A 48 -2.50 4.40 8.55
C VAL A 48 -1.21 3.86 7.97
N TRP A 49 -0.86 2.65 8.39
CA TRP A 49 0.26 1.88 7.85
C TRP A 49 -0.26 0.91 6.79
N VAL A 50 0.20 1.07 5.55
CA VAL A 50 -0.12 0.20 4.43
C VAL A 50 1.05 -0.75 4.21
N LEU A 51 0.81 -2.04 4.40
CA LEU A 51 1.83 -3.09 4.31
C LEU A 51 1.88 -3.69 2.90
N GLY A 52 2.14 -2.82 1.93
CA GLY A 52 2.52 -3.18 0.57
C GLY A 52 1.36 -3.34 -0.40
N ASP A 53 1.74 -3.49 -1.67
CA ASP A 53 0.89 -3.83 -2.80
C ASP A 53 -0.31 -2.88 -3.00
N VAL A 54 0.03 -1.59 -3.03
CA VAL A 54 -0.94 -0.49 -3.01
C VAL A 54 -1.72 -0.39 -4.31
N ALA A 55 -1.00 -0.32 -5.43
CA ALA A 55 -1.57 -0.08 -6.76
C ALA A 55 -0.98 -1.03 -7.78
N MET A 56 -1.70 -1.33 -8.86
CA MET A 56 -1.30 -2.22 -9.95
C MET A 56 -1.46 -1.54 -11.32
N GLY A 57 -0.93 -2.16 -12.38
CA GLY A 57 -0.98 -1.58 -13.72
C GLY A 57 -0.27 -0.21 -13.80
N GLN A 58 -0.96 0.81 -14.31
CA GLN A 58 -0.44 2.16 -14.47
C GLN A 58 -0.40 2.90 -13.12
N LYS A 59 0.73 2.81 -12.41
CA LYS A 59 0.88 3.39 -11.06
C LYS A 59 0.57 4.90 -11.00
N HIS A 60 0.95 5.66 -12.04
CA HIS A 60 0.67 7.11 -12.10
C HIS A 60 -0.81 7.44 -12.17
N GLU A 61 -1.64 6.52 -12.66
CA GLU A 61 -3.10 6.70 -12.77
C GLU A 61 -3.80 6.20 -11.49
N ASN A 62 -3.29 5.13 -10.88
CA ASN A 62 -3.96 4.44 -9.77
C ASN A 62 -3.53 4.93 -8.38
N LEU A 63 -2.28 5.36 -8.19
CA LEU A 63 -1.81 5.90 -6.90
C LEU A 63 -2.53 7.19 -6.46
N PRO A 64 -2.92 8.13 -7.34
CA PRO A 64 -3.68 9.31 -6.96
C PRO A 64 -4.98 9.06 -6.20
N VAL A 65 -5.56 7.86 -6.28
CA VAL A 65 -6.71 7.47 -5.45
C VAL A 65 -6.41 7.60 -3.95
N MET A 66 -5.14 7.43 -3.54
CA MET A 66 -4.71 7.60 -2.15
C MET A 66 -4.89 9.03 -1.61
N GLU A 67 -4.95 10.06 -2.47
CA GLU A 67 -5.24 11.44 -2.05
C GLU A 67 -6.67 11.59 -1.49
N GLN A 68 -7.59 10.70 -1.88
CA GLN A 68 -8.99 10.73 -1.47
C GLN A 68 -9.23 10.00 -0.14
N MET A 69 -8.23 9.28 0.37
CA MET A 69 -8.32 8.52 1.61
C MET A 69 -7.85 9.38 2.80
N ASN A 70 -8.55 9.35 3.92
CA ASN A 70 -8.21 10.11 5.13
C ASN A 70 -6.94 9.59 5.84
N GLY A 71 -6.41 10.41 6.74
CA GLY A 71 -5.29 10.09 7.63
C GLY A 71 -3.90 10.28 7.01
N THR A 72 -2.87 10.35 7.85
CA THR A 72 -1.46 10.31 7.44
C THR A 72 -1.08 8.88 7.10
N LYS A 73 -0.48 8.66 5.93
CA LYS A 73 -0.22 7.30 5.41
C LYS A 73 1.27 6.99 5.39
N HIS A 74 1.63 5.80 5.84
CA HIS A 74 2.99 5.26 5.78
C HIS A 74 2.99 3.95 4.99
N LEU A 75 3.94 3.79 4.07
CA LEU A 75 4.07 2.59 3.25
C LEU A 75 5.23 1.71 3.75
N VAL A 76 4.91 0.46 4.07
CA VAL A 76 5.87 -0.63 4.13
C VAL A 76 5.74 -1.40 2.81
N SER A 77 6.64 -1.17 1.86
CA SER A 77 6.48 -1.55 0.45
C SER A 77 6.44 -3.08 0.23
N GLY A 78 5.57 -3.50 -0.69
CA GLY A 78 5.43 -4.89 -1.14
C GLY A 78 6.10 -5.14 -2.48
N ASN A 79 6.24 -6.40 -2.90
CA ASN A 79 6.97 -6.73 -4.14
C ASN A 79 6.32 -6.17 -5.41
N HIS A 80 5.05 -5.79 -5.38
CA HIS A 80 4.41 -5.16 -6.53
C HIS A 80 4.47 -3.63 -6.52
N ASP A 81 4.99 -3.03 -5.45
CA ASP A 81 5.31 -1.62 -5.39
C ASP A 81 6.66 -1.37 -6.06
N HIS A 82 6.70 -0.51 -7.09
CA HIS A 82 7.96 -0.26 -7.81
C HIS A 82 8.99 0.56 -6.99
N CYS A 83 8.63 0.99 -5.78
CA CYS A 83 9.54 1.57 -4.79
C CYS A 83 10.10 0.53 -3.81
N TRP A 84 9.79 -0.76 -3.98
CA TRP A 84 10.34 -1.83 -3.14
C TRP A 84 11.84 -2.02 -3.37
N GLY A 85 12.61 -2.14 -2.28
CA GLY A 85 14.07 -2.03 -2.28
C GLY A 85 14.83 -3.02 -3.14
N ALA A 86 14.25 -4.16 -3.55
CA ALA A 86 14.88 -5.01 -4.56
C ALA A 86 15.07 -4.28 -5.91
N GLY A 87 14.19 -3.32 -6.23
CA GLY A 87 14.31 -2.43 -7.38
C GLY A 87 15.54 -1.53 -7.33
N ARG A 88 16.06 -1.21 -6.13
CA ARG A 88 17.26 -0.39 -5.94
C ARG A 88 18.51 -1.02 -6.55
N PHE A 89 18.57 -2.35 -6.58
CA PHE A 89 19.67 -3.13 -7.18
C PHE A 89 19.37 -3.56 -8.63
N SER A 90 18.27 -3.10 -9.21
CA SER A 90 17.91 -3.40 -10.58
C SER A 90 18.81 -2.64 -11.57
N LYS A 91 18.77 -3.05 -12.85
CA LYS A 91 19.45 -2.34 -13.95
C LYS A 91 18.89 -0.93 -14.25
N LYS A 92 17.91 -0.45 -13.48
CA LYS A 92 17.19 0.82 -13.70
C LYS A 92 17.04 1.63 -12.39
N PRO A 93 18.15 2.10 -11.79
CA PRO A 93 18.10 2.86 -10.52
C PRO A 93 17.31 4.18 -10.63
N ASP A 94 17.38 4.86 -11.78
CA ASP A 94 16.62 6.12 -12.00
C ASP A 94 15.11 5.89 -11.91
N ARG A 95 14.63 4.77 -12.46
CA ARG A 95 13.21 4.37 -12.35
C ARG A 95 12.83 4.07 -10.91
N PHE A 96 13.73 3.47 -10.12
CA PHE A 96 13.47 3.21 -8.71
C PHE A 96 13.31 4.53 -7.94
N ALA A 97 14.20 5.50 -8.18
CA ALA A 97 14.11 6.84 -7.57
C ALA A 97 12.82 7.57 -7.99
N GLU A 98 12.53 7.62 -9.30
CA GLU A 98 11.30 8.21 -9.85
C GLU A 98 10.04 7.61 -9.21
N MET A 99 9.99 6.28 -9.11
CA MET A 99 8.85 5.61 -8.50
C MET A 99 8.78 5.93 -7.01
N THR A 100 9.90 5.94 -6.28
CA THR A 100 9.94 6.29 -4.86
C THR A 100 9.40 7.70 -4.63
N ASP A 101 9.82 8.66 -5.45
CA ASP A 101 9.30 10.04 -5.43
C ASP A 101 7.80 10.08 -5.69
N LEU A 102 7.29 9.25 -6.62
CA LEU A 102 5.84 9.14 -6.87
C LEU A 102 5.09 8.63 -5.64
N TYR A 103 5.56 7.58 -4.96
CA TYR A 103 4.90 7.07 -3.76
C TYR A 103 4.94 8.10 -2.61
N LEU A 104 6.07 8.79 -2.43
CA LEU A 104 6.22 9.84 -1.40
C LEU A 104 5.29 11.04 -1.58
N ARG A 105 4.64 11.20 -2.74
CA ARG A 105 3.57 12.20 -2.90
C ARG A 105 2.30 11.86 -2.14
N PHE A 106 2.08 10.59 -1.83
CA PHE A 106 0.83 10.08 -1.23
C PHE A 106 1.04 9.43 0.14
N PHE A 107 2.30 9.15 0.49
CA PHE A 107 2.71 8.55 1.75
C PHE A 107 3.79 9.44 2.39
N ASP A 108 3.65 9.68 3.69
CA ASP A 108 4.59 10.46 4.49
C ASP A 108 5.95 9.74 4.60
N THR A 109 5.92 8.40 4.64
CA THR A 109 7.13 7.57 4.58
C THR A 109 6.96 6.35 3.68
N VAL A 110 8.07 5.90 3.09
CA VAL A 110 8.19 4.67 2.31
C VAL A 110 9.43 3.91 2.78
N GLN A 111 9.25 2.65 3.16
CA GLN A 111 10.33 1.78 3.64
C GLN A 111 10.00 0.30 3.33
N ASP A 112 10.99 -0.59 3.32
CA ASP A 112 10.74 -2.03 3.08
C ASP A 112 10.30 -2.76 4.36
N GLU A 113 10.66 -2.22 5.52
CA GLU A 113 10.28 -2.71 6.85
C GLU A 113 10.16 -1.53 7.82
N ALA A 114 9.36 -1.69 8.86
CA ALA A 114 9.26 -0.70 9.92
C ALA A 114 9.07 -1.38 11.27
N THR A 115 9.59 -0.77 12.33
CA THR A 115 9.28 -1.17 13.71
C THR A 115 8.66 0.02 14.43
N ILE A 116 7.50 -0.20 15.04
CA ILE A 116 6.81 0.81 15.85
C ILE A 116 6.59 0.29 17.26
N GLU A 117 6.43 1.19 18.22
CA GLU A 117 6.05 0.83 19.58
C GLU A 117 4.54 1.03 19.78
N ILE A 118 3.88 0.01 20.34
CA ILE A 118 2.47 0.07 20.77
C ILE A 118 2.37 -0.57 22.15
N GLY A 119 1.94 0.20 23.15
CA GLY A 119 1.74 -0.32 24.52
C GLY A 119 3.00 -0.90 25.16
N GLY A 120 4.19 -0.36 24.85
CA GLY A 120 5.48 -0.86 25.34
C GLY A 120 6.00 -2.11 24.60
N GLN A 121 5.34 -2.54 23.52
CA GLN A 121 5.78 -3.65 22.69
C GLN A 121 6.22 -3.15 21.31
N GLY A 122 7.38 -3.63 20.85
CA GLY A 122 7.84 -3.42 19.48
C GLY A 122 7.07 -4.31 18.51
N LEU A 123 6.41 -3.71 17.53
CA LEU A 123 5.74 -4.38 16.43
C LEU A 123 6.58 -4.21 15.16
N LEU A 124 7.12 -5.32 14.66
CA LEU A 124 7.74 -5.39 13.34
C LEU A 124 6.67 -5.50 12.27
N MET A 125 6.76 -4.63 11.27
CA MET A 125 5.87 -4.56 10.12
C MET A 125 6.66 -4.83 8.85
N HIS A 126 6.13 -5.75 8.05
CA HIS A 126 6.71 -6.19 6.80
C HIS A 126 5.59 -6.73 5.90
N HIS A 127 5.67 -6.51 4.60
CA HIS A 127 4.68 -7.03 3.65
C HIS A 127 4.68 -8.56 3.61
N PHE A 128 5.86 -9.17 3.65
CA PHE A 128 5.97 -10.62 3.59
C PHE A 128 5.79 -11.25 4.97
N PRO A 129 5.07 -12.38 5.09
CA PRO A 129 4.89 -13.07 6.35
C PRO A 129 6.22 -13.62 6.86
N TYR A 130 6.42 -13.53 8.18
CA TYR A 130 7.64 -14.02 8.84
C TYR A 130 7.83 -15.54 8.69
N ARG A 131 6.74 -16.29 8.51
CA ARG A 131 6.75 -17.73 8.22
C ARG A 131 5.63 -18.09 7.25
N GLY A 132 6.02 -18.76 6.15
CA GLY A 132 5.14 -19.52 5.28
C GLY A 132 4.11 -18.69 4.52
N ASP A 133 4.45 -18.23 3.31
CA ASP A 133 3.47 -18.12 2.22
C ASP A 133 4.09 -18.12 0.82
N SER A 134 5.24 -18.76 0.64
CA SER A 134 5.79 -19.02 -0.69
C SER A 134 5.11 -20.26 -1.28
N LYS A 135 3.88 -20.12 -1.80
CA LYS A 135 3.46 -20.99 -2.90
C LYS A 135 4.01 -20.38 -4.19
N SER A 136 5.23 -20.80 -4.53
CA SER A 136 5.85 -20.61 -5.85
C SER A 136 5.06 -21.32 -6.94
#